data_AF-A0A2M7KKB4-F1
#
_entry.id   AF-A0A2M7KKB4-F1
#
_cell.length_a   1.000
_cell.length_b   1.000
_cell.length_c   1.000
_cell.angle_alpha   90.00
_cell.angle_beta   90.00
_cell.angle_gamma   90.00
#
_symmetry.space_group_name_H-M   'P 1'
#
loop_
_entity.id
_entity.type
_entity.pdbx_description
1 polymer ?
#
loop_
_entity_poly.entity_id
_entity_poly.type
_entity_poly.pdbx_seq_one_letter_code
_entity_poly.pdbx_strand_id
1 'polypeptide(L)'
;MTKDPANPVFTGSGEQWDRRGVREAEILRGPSYYDIFYGGADGKTWRIGHVRTRDFRTFEPNPHNPIFTPAPDPDAWDCDGLLTPQVFPINGTYYMLYAGMKGREWQSGLAVARP
;
A
#
# COMPACT_ATOMS: atom_id res chain seq x y z
N MET A 1 20.85 -8.18 15.19
CA MET A 1 19.60 -8.43 14.44
C MET A 1 19.83 -9.60 13.50
N THR A 2 18.87 -10.50 13.33
CA THR A 2 18.91 -11.63 12.39
C THR A 2 17.68 -11.60 11.50
N LYS A 3 17.79 -12.10 10.27
CA LYS A 3 16.63 -12.21 9.36
C LYS A 3 15.74 -13.36 9.80
N ASP A 4 14.43 -13.18 9.66
CA ASP A 4 13.47 -14.27 9.83
C ASP A 4 13.74 -15.37 8.79
N PRO A 5 13.86 -16.65 9.20
CA PRO A 5 14.10 -17.75 8.27
C PRO A 5 12.93 -18.04 7.31
N ALA A 6 11.72 -17.58 7.61
CA ALA A 6 10.56 -17.75 6.74
C ALA A 6 10.38 -16.62 5.72
N ASN A 7 11.37 -15.74 5.54
CA ASN A 7 11.30 -14.72 4.51
C ASN A 7 11.29 -15.32 3.09
N PRO A 8 10.53 -14.74 2.13
CA PRO A 8 9.61 -13.60 2.31
C PRO A 8 8.32 -14.02 3.03
N VAL A 9 7.89 -13.24 4.02
CA VAL A 9 6.66 -13.53 4.79
C VAL A 9 5.37 -13.10 4.07
N PHE A 10 5.46 -12.19 3.09
CA PHE A 10 4.33 -11.74 2.28
C PHE A 10 4.78 -11.51 0.83
N THR A 11 4.01 -12.01 -0.14
CA THR A 11 4.36 -11.96 -1.57
C THR A 11 3.22 -11.42 -2.45
N GLY A 12 2.21 -10.79 -1.84
CA GLY A 12 1.00 -10.31 -2.53
C GLY A 12 -0.28 -10.93 -1.99
N SER A 13 -1.43 -10.34 -2.31
CA SER A 13 -2.75 -10.83 -1.91
C SER A 13 -3.19 -12.06 -2.69
N GLY A 14 -2.47 -12.40 -3.77
CA GLY A 14 -2.83 -13.45 -4.72
C GLY A 14 -3.65 -12.93 -5.91
N GLU A 15 -3.91 -11.62 -5.97
CA GLU A 15 -4.64 -10.99 -7.05
C GLU A 15 -3.73 -10.49 -8.18
N GLN A 16 -4.33 -10.13 -9.32
CA GLN A 16 -3.55 -9.73 -10.49
C GLN A 16 -2.77 -8.43 -10.32
N TRP A 17 -3.24 -7.54 -9.45
CA TRP A 17 -2.73 -6.17 -9.34
C TRP A 17 -1.39 -6.08 -8.57
N ASP A 18 -1.06 -7.07 -7.74
CA ASP A 18 0.18 -7.11 -6.94
C ASP A 18 1.05 -8.37 -7.18
N ARG A 19 0.65 -9.24 -8.11
CA ARG A 19 1.32 -10.52 -8.40
C ARG A 19 2.80 -10.45 -8.81
N ARG A 20 3.33 -9.29 -9.20
CA ARG A 20 4.72 -9.14 -9.69
C ARG A 20 5.64 -8.50 -8.66
N GLY A 21 5.11 -7.89 -7.60
CA GLY A 21 5.94 -7.30 -6.57
C GLY A 21 5.13 -6.63 -5.49
N VAL A 22 5.63 -6.75 -4.27
CA VAL A 22 5.15 -6.03 -3.10
C VAL A 22 6.33 -5.35 -2.41
N ARG A 23 6.20 -4.07 -2.03
CA ARG A 23 7.26 -3.32 -1.33
C ARG A 23 6.70 -2.12 -0.56
N GLU A 24 7.58 -1.48 0.21
CA GLU A 24 7.32 -0.21 0.90
C GLU A 24 6.06 -0.28 1.76
N ALA A 25 6.14 -1.11 2.80
CA ALA A 25 5.05 -1.35 3.72
C ALA A 25 5.07 -0.34 4.88
N GLU A 26 3.90 0.11 5.28
CA GLU A 26 3.65 0.88 6.50
C GLU A 26 2.71 0.12 7.41
N ILE A 27 2.95 0.22 8.73
CA ILE A 27 2.17 -0.48 9.74
C ILE A 27 1.39 0.54 10.58
N LEU A 28 0.06 0.46 10.52
CA LEU A 28 -0.81 1.06 11.51
C LEU A 28 -1.18 0.01 12.56
N ARG A 29 -0.77 0.23 13.81
CA ARG A 29 -1.04 -0.72 14.89
C ARG A 29 -2.44 -0.50 15.48
N GLY A 30 -3.33 -1.45 15.24
CA GLY A 30 -4.62 -1.55 15.91
C GLY A 30 -4.57 -2.34 17.22
N PRO A 31 -5.70 -2.45 17.94
CA PRO A 31 -5.79 -3.18 19.21
C PRO A 31 -5.67 -4.70 19.04
N SER A 32 -6.05 -5.25 17.88
CA SER A 32 -6.03 -6.71 17.62
C SER A 32 -5.28 -7.10 16.34
N TYR A 33 -5.06 -6.16 15.44
CA TYR A 33 -4.42 -6.37 14.15
C TYR A 33 -3.33 -5.32 13.92
N TYR A 34 -2.33 -5.71 13.14
CA TYR A 34 -1.46 -4.80 12.43
C TYR A 34 -2.04 -4.61 11.04
N ASP A 35 -2.50 -3.40 10.74
CA ASP A 35 -2.94 -3.00 9.42
C ASP A 35 -1.69 -2.60 8.62
N ILE A 36 -1.48 -3.25 7.47
CA ILE A 36 -0.30 -3.07 6.63
C ILE A 36 -0.76 -2.49 5.30
N PHE A 37 -0.30 -1.28 5.03
CA PHE A 37 -0.45 -0.61 3.75
C PHE A 37 0.80 -0.87 2.93
N TYR A 38 0.66 -1.28 1.67
CA TYR A 38 1.80 -1.69 0.86
C TYR A 38 1.66 -1.27 -0.59
N GLY A 39 2.79 -1.05 -1.26
CA GLY A 39 2.84 -0.94 -2.71
C GLY A 39 2.81 -2.31 -3.37
N GLY A 40 1.88 -2.54 -4.29
CA GLY A 40 1.79 -3.76 -5.10
C GLY A 40 1.83 -3.46 -6.60
N ALA A 41 2.44 -4.35 -7.39
CA ALA A 41 2.59 -4.21 -8.84
C ALA A 41 2.14 -5.43 -9.63
N ASP A 42 1.51 -5.17 -10.78
CA ASP A 42 1.18 -6.16 -11.82
C ASP A 42 2.30 -6.33 -12.87
N GLY A 43 3.42 -5.61 -12.67
CA GLY A 43 4.57 -5.53 -13.58
C GLY A 43 4.54 -4.30 -14.49
N LYS A 44 3.47 -3.49 -14.44
CA LYS A 44 3.31 -2.25 -15.20
C LYS A 44 3.01 -1.07 -14.28
N THR A 45 2.08 -1.25 -13.35
CA THR A 45 1.55 -0.16 -12.53
C THR A 45 1.65 -0.53 -11.05
N TRP A 46 2.18 0.40 -10.26
CA TRP A 46 2.15 0.32 -8.80
C TRP A 46 0.87 0.91 -8.25
N ARG A 47 0.27 0.23 -7.27
CA ARG A 47 -0.96 0.63 -6.56
C ARG A 47 -0.76 0.39 -5.07
N ILE A 48 -1.58 1.00 -4.23
CA ILE A 48 -1.52 0.78 -2.79
C ILE A 48 -2.65 -0.17 -2.38
N GLY A 49 -2.28 -1.24 -1.69
CA GLY A 49 -3.19 -2.18 -1.07
C GLY A 49 -3.08 -2.18 0.44
N HIS A 50 -3.95 -2.99 1.03
CA HIS A 50 -4.07 -3.17 2.46
C HIS A 50 -4.24 -4.65 2.81
N VAL A 51 -3.47 -5.14 3.77
CA VAL A 51 -3.70 -6.43 4.43
C VAL A 51 -3.66 -6.22 5.94
N ARG A 52 -4.31 -7.10 6.69
CA ARG A 52 -4.13 -7.14 8.15
C ARG A 52 -3.52 -8.45 8.59
N THR A 53 -2.76 -8.41 9.68
CA THR A 53 -2.15 -9.60 10.29
C THR A 53 -2.14 -9.50 11.80
N ARG A 54 -2.09 -10.64 12.49
CA ARG A 54 -1.87 -10.69 13.95
C ARG A 54 -0.45 -11.13 14.31
N ASP A 55 0.24 -11.79 13.39
CA ASP A 55 1.44 -12.58 13.66
C ASP A 55 2.56 -12.43 12.62
N PHE A 56 2.34 -11.67 11.55
CA PHE A 56 3.24 -11.54 10.39
C PHE A 56 3.56 -12.89 9.69
N ARG A 57 2.68 -13.88 9.85
CA ARG A 57 2.73 -15.19 9.17
C ARG A 57 1.51 -15.40 8.30
N THR A 58 0.35 -14.98 8.79
CA THR A 58 -0.93 -15.07 8.10
C THR A 58 -1.43 -13.67 7.79
N PHE A 59 -1.77 -13.42 6.53
CA PHE A 59 -2.21 -12.11 6.05
C PHE A 59 -3.64 -12.22 5.50
N GLU A 60 -4.51 -11.34 5.97
CA GLU A 60 -5.89 -11.23 5.53
C GLU A 60 -6.00 -10.02 4.59
N PRO A 61 -6.12 -10.21 3.26
CA PRO A 61 -6.21 -9.10 2.33
C PRO A 61 -7.54 -8.35 2.48
N ASN A 62 -7.51 -7.03 2.26
CA ASN A 62 -8.74 -6.25 2.14
C ASN A 62 -9.51 -6.72 0.89
N PRO A 63 -10.80 -7.06 0.99
CA PRO A 63 -11.60 -7.47 -0.16
C PRO A 63 -11.78 -6.36 -1.22
N HIS A 64 -11.47 -5.11 -0.87
CA HIS A 64 -11.50 -3.96 -1.78
C HIS A 64 -10.11 -3.58 -2.30
N ASN A 65 -9.12 -4.46 -2.20
CA ASN A 65 -7.82 -4.21 -2.79
C ASN A 65 -7.91 -4.11 -4.34
N PRO A 66 -7.05 -3.28 -4.97
CA PRO A 66 -6.21 -2.26 -4.35
C PRO A 66 -7.07 -1.11 -3.79
N ILE A 67 -6.72 -0.61 -2.60
CA ILE A 67 -7.53 0.44 -1.92
C ILE A 67 -7.24 1.85 -2.44
N PHE A 68 -6.14 2.04 -3.17
CA PHE A 68 -5.80 3.34 -3.74
C PHE A 68 -5.02 3.14 -5.06
N THR A 69 -5.51 3.79 -6.11
CA THR A 69 -5.05 3.60 -7.49
C THR A 69 -4.61 4.93 -8.11
N PRO A 70 -3.70 4.91 -9.10
CA PRO A 70 -3.30 6.11 -9.82
C PRO A 70 -4.50 6.92 -10.32
N ALA A 71 -4.33 8.24 -10.42
CA ALA A 71 -5.38 9.11 -10.91
C ALA A 71 -5.82 8.68 -12.33
N PRO A 72 -7.14 8.71 -12.63
CA PRO A 72 -7.64 8.32 -13.94
C PRO A 72 -7.33 9.34 -15.04
N ASP A 73 -7.03 10.58 -14.64
CA ASP A 73 -6.61 11.64 -15.56
C ASP A 73 -5.12 11.41 -15.94
N PRO A 74 -4.81 11.14 -17.22
CA PRO A 74 -3.42 10.92 -17.66
C PRO A 74 -2.54 12.17 -17.53
N ASP A 75 -3.15 13.35 -17.33
CA ASP A 75 -2.41 14.57 -17.10
C ASP A 75 -2.09 14.83 -15.62
N ALA A 76 -2.70 14.06 -14.70
CA ALA A 76 -2.39 14.14 -13.28
C ALA A 76 -0.95 13.72 -12.96
N TRP A 77 -0.40 14.28 -11.89
CA TRP A 77 0.98 14.08 -11.47
C TRP A 77 1.26 12.67 -10.90
N ASP A 78 0.21 11.91 -10.57
CA ASP A 78 0.27 10.57 -9.97
C ASP A 78 -0.45 9.50 -10.80
N CYS A 79 -0.57 9.70 -12.12
CA CYS A 79 -1.34 8.84 -13.03
C CYS A 79 -0.67 7.50 -13.39
N ASP A 80 0.65 7.36 -13.22
CA ASP A 80 1.38 6.17 -13.69
C ASP A 80 1.68 5.14 -12.60
N GLY A 81 1.67 5.53 -11.33
CA GLY A 81 1.97 4.62 -10.23
C GLY A 81 1.96 5.27 -8.86
N LEU A 82 1.62 4.48 -7.85
CA LEU A 82 1.56 4.89 -6.45
C LEU A 82 2.39 3.98 -5.55
N LEU A 83 3.11 4.56 -4.60
CA LEU A 83 4.04 3.86 -3.70
C LEU A 83 4.16 4.58 -2.35
N THR A 84 5.00 4.03 -1.45
CA THR A 84 5.32 4.57 -0.12
C THR A 84 4.12 5.11 0.68
N PRO A 85 3.05 4.32 0.92
CA PRO A 85 1.97 4.76 1.79
C PRO A 85 2.51 5.02 3.20
N GLN A 86 2.08 6.11 3.82
CA GLN A 86 2.33 6.46 5.21
C GLN A 86 1.01 6.92 5.82
N VAL A 87 0.36 6.05 6.58
CA VAL A 87 -1.02 6.25 7.06
C VAL A 87 -1.02 6.64 8.54
N PHE A 88 -1.67 7.74 8.86
CA PHE A 88 -1.75 8.25 10.23
C PHE A 88 -3.10 8.91 10.53
N PRO A 89 -3.65 8.72 11.74
CA PRO A 89 -4.89 9.38 12.16
C PRO A 89 -4.61 10.78 12.72
N ILE A 90 -5.47 11.76 12.38
CA ILE A 90 -5.55 13.07 13.02
C ILE A 90 -7.04 13.36 13.30
N ASN A 91 -7.39 13.55 14.58
CA ASN A 91 -8.75 13.89 15.02
C ASN A 91 -9.85 12.97 14.44
N GLY A 92 -9.58 11.66 14.36
CA GLY A 92 -10.52 10.66 13.84
C GLY A 92 -10.58 10.58 12.31
N THR A 93 -9.78 11.36 11.58
CA THR A 93 -9.63 11.28 10.12
C THR A 93 -8.31 10.60 9.78
N TYR A 94 -8.32 9.66 8.83
CA TYR A 94 -7.09 9.03 8.35
C TYR A 94 -6.51 9.81 7.18
N TYR A 95 -5.21 10.09 7.26
CA TYR A 95 -4.42 10.70 6.22
C TYR A 95 -3.42 9.68 5.70
N MET A 96 -3.10 9.78 4.42
CA MET A 96 -2.05 9.00 3.80
C MET A 96 -1.13 9.94 3.02
N LEU A 97 0.12 10.06 3.45
CA LEU A 97 1.18 10.53 2.56
C LEU A 97 1.55 9.38 1.62
N TYR A 98 1.67 9.66 0.33
CA TYR A 98 2.02 8.65 -0.68
C TYR A 98 2.94 9.25 -1.73
N ALA A 99 3.73 8.41 -2.39
CA ALA A 99 4.46 8.80 -3.58
C ALA A 99 3.60 8.52 -4.83
N GLY A 100 3.43 9.52 -5.68
CA GLY A 100 2.78 9.42 -6.97
C GLY A 100 3.77 9.62 -8.11
N MET A 101 3.54 8.94 -9.23
CA MET A 101 4.42 8.95 -10.40
C MET A 101 3.72 9.49 -11.65
N LYS A 102 4.45 10.33 -12.39
CA LYS A 102 4.19 10.62 -13.81
C LYS A 102 5.49 10.50 -14.60
N GLY A 103 5.48 9.67 -15.63
CA GLY A 103 6.64 9.30 -16.43
C GLY A 103 7.74 8.64 -15.60
N ARG A 104 8.72 9.43 -15.16
CA ARG A 104 9.85 8.99 -14.32
C ARG A 104 9.99 9.81 -13.04
N GLU A 105 9.09 10.75 -12.80
CA GLU A 105 9.13 11.67 -11.68
C GLU A 105 8.26 11.13 -10.56
N TRP A 106 8.82 11.07 -9.35
CA TRP A 106 8.09 10.74 -8.14
C TRP A 106 7.94 11.99 -7.27
N GLN A 107 6.72 12.27 -6.84
CA GLN A 107 6.39 13.37 -5.95
C GLN A 107 5.53 12.86 -4.80
N SER A 108 5.42 13.63 -3.71
CA SER A 108 4.59 13.25 -2.56
C SER A 108 3.24 13.96 -2.59
N GLY A 109 2.17 13.19 -2.38
CA GLY A 109 0.80 13.67 -2.24
C GLY A 109 0.21 13.32 -0.88
N LEU A 110 -0.90 13.96 -0.55
CA LEU A 110 -1.68 13.69 0.65
C LEU A 110 -3.10 13.25 0.25
N ALA A 111 -3.48 12.04 0.63
CA ALA A 111 -4.85 11.55 0.54
C ALA A 111 -5.53 11.64 1.91
N VAL A 112 -6.84 11.85 1.91
CA VAL A 112 -7.67 11.92 3.12
C VAL A 112 -8.80 10.91 2.98
N ALA A 113 -8.86 9.94 3.88
CA ALA A 113 -10.01 9.03 3.96
C ALA A 113 -11.07 9.69 4.85
N ARG A 114 -12.16 10.13 4.23
CA ARG A 114 -13.34 10.60 4.96
C ARG A 114 -14.15 9.39 5.46
N PRO A 115 -14.85 9.51 6.61
CA PRO A 115 -15.71 8.45 7.15
C PRO A 115 -16.80 8.00 6.18
#